data_AF-A0A929VZ23-F1
#
_entry.id   AF-A0A929VZ23-F1
#
_cell.length_a   1.000
_cell.length_b   1.000
_cell.length_c   1.000
_cell.angle_alpha   90.00
_cell.angle_beta   90.00
_cell.angle_gamma   90.00
#
_symmetry.space_group_name_H-M   'P 1'
#
loop_
_entity.id
_entity.type
_entity.pdbx_description
1 polymer ?
#
loop_
_entity_poly.entity_id
_entity_poly.type
_entity_poly.pdbx_seq_one_letter_code
_entity_poly.pdbx_strand_id
1 'polypeptide(L)'
;MPDYPDFDIRNQASLPTEEQEIDRALRPLSFDSFRGQDKAVDNLKIFVEAAKMRSDALDHVLLYGPPGLGKTTLSHIIAGELGVGIKITSGPVLDKPGDLAGLLTSLEPNDVLFIDEIHRLSPIVEEYLYSAMEDYRIDIMLDKGPSARSIQIDLNP
;
A
#
# COMPACT_ATOMS: atom_id res chain seq x y z
N MET A 1 32.34 36.76 20.77
CA MET A 1 31.27 36.42 19.82
C MET A 1 31.08 34.92 19.93
N PRO A 2 29.95 34.40 20.45
CA PRO A 2 29.75 32.96 20.60
C PRO A 2 29.19 32.35 19.31
N ASP A 3 29.76 31.21 18.90
CA ASP A 3 29.29 30.36 17.79
C ASP A 3 27.90 29.79 18.11
N TYR A 4 26.95 29.98 17.20
CA TYR A 4 25.68 29.25 17.20
C TYR A 4 25.83 28.01 16.31
N PRO A 5 25.34 26.83 16.74
CA PRO A 5 25.35 25.65 15.88
C PRO A 5 24.40 25.86 14.70
N ASP A 6 24.88 25.52 13.49
CA ASP A 6 24.09 25.48 12.26
C ASP A 6 22.87 24.57 12.45
N PHE A 7 21.69 25.18 12.56
CA PHE A 7 20.42 24.48 12.53
C PHE A 7 20.15 24.05 11.08
N ASP A 8 20.37 22.76 10.80
CA ASP A 8 20.10 22.16 9.49
C ASP A 8 18.58 21.95 9.32
N ILE A 9 17.93 22.88 8.63
CA ILE A 9 16.46 22.96 8.43
C ILE A 9 15.94 21.82 7.52
N ARG A 10 16.80 21.00 6.92
CA ARG A 10 16.42 20.04 5.87
C ARG A 10 15.94 18.67 6.34
N ASN A 11 15.82 18.45 7.65
CA ASN A 11 15.43 17.15 8.21
C ASN A 11 14.18 17.19 9.10
N GLN A 12 13.18 17.99 8.74
CA GLN A 12 11.83 17.79 9.25
C GLN A 12 11.13 16.73 8.39
N ALA A 13 11.33 15.45 8.73
CA ALA A 13 10.23 14.52 8.58
C ALA A 13 9.08 15.09 9.41
N SER A 14 8.04 15.58 8.74
CA SER A 14 6.91 16.26 9.35
C SER A 14 6.31 15.37 10.43
N LEU A 15 6.51 15.74 11.70
CA LEU A 15 5.76 15.14 12.80
C LEU A 15 4.28 15.34 12.51
N PRO A 16 3.44 14.30 12.62
CA PRO A 16 2.02 14.44 12.37
C PRO A 16 1.46 15.52 13.30
N THR A 17 0.64 16.42 12.75
CA THR A 17 -0.03 17.44 13.57
C THR A 17 -0.99 16.77 14.54
N GLU A 18 -1.21 17.39 15.70
CA GLU A 18 -2.15 16.91 16.74
C GLU A 18 -3.55 16.60 16.14
N GLU A 19 -3.97 17.38 15.14
CA GLU A 19 -5.21 17.18 14.38
C GLU A 19 -5.19 15.89 13.51
N GLN A 20 -4.04 15.52 12.93
CA GLN A 20 -3.88 14.27 12.18
C GLN A 20 -3.85 13.05 13.11
N GLU A 21 -3.32 13.20 14.32
CA GLU A 21 -3.35 12.14 15.34
C GLU A 21 -4.78 11.90 15.85
N ILE A 22 -5.53 12.97 16.08
CA ILE A 22 -6.96 12.88 16.43
C ILE A 22 -7.76 12.25 15.29
N ASP A 23 -7.56 12.67 14.03
CA ASP A 23 -8.24 12.07 12.87
C ASP A 23 -7.94 10.56 12.74
N ARG A 24 -6.69 10.15 12.96
CA ARG A 24 -6.32 8.72 13.00
C ARG A 24 -7.01 7.97 14.12
N ALA A 25 -7.09 8.55 15.32
CA ALA A 25 -7.73 7.93 16.48
C ALA A 25 -9.25 7.75 16.28
N LEU A 26 -9.88 8.57 15.44
CA LEU A 26 -11.31 8.48 15.12
C LEU A 26 -11.62 7.48 14.00
N ARG A 27 -10.61 6.94 13.31
CA ARG A 27 -10.86 5.99 12.21
C ARG A 27 -11.43 4.68 12.75
N PRO A 28 -12.51 4.17 12.14
CA PRO A 28 -13.00 2.82 12.36
C PRO A 28 -11.88 1.78 12.33
N LEU A 29 -11.83 0.92 13.34
CA LEU A 29 -10.80 -0.13 13.50
C LEU A 29 -11.30 -1.52 13.10
N SER A 30 -12.61 -1.68 12.93
CA SER A 30 -13.26 -2.92 12.51
C SER A 30 -14.41 -2.66 11.57
N PHE A 31 -14.84 -3.68 10.84
CA PHE A 31 -15.97 -3.54 9.92
C PHE A 31 -17.26 -3.13 10.63
N ASP A 32 -17.48 -3.54 11.88
CA ASP A 32 -18.69 -3.18 12.65
C ASP A 32 -18.75 -1.70 13.04
N SER A 33 -17.59 -1.05 13.09
CA SER A 33 -17.47 0.39 13.33
C SER A 33 -17.54 1.22 12.04
N PHE A 34 -17.44 0.59 10.87
CA PHE A 34 -17.58 1.26 9.58
C PHE A 34 -19.06 1.41 9.21
N ARG A 35 -19.56 2.65 9.19
CA ARG A 35 -20.98 2.94 8.94
C ARG A 35 -21.24 3.28 7.49
N GLY A 36 -22.28 2.66 6.92
CA GLY A 36 -22.68 2.84 5.53
C GLY A 36 -21.90 1.92 4.59
N GLN A 37 -22.34 1.86 3.33
CA GLN A 37 -21.81 0.91 2.34
C GLN A 37 -22.02 -0.56 2.72
N ASP A 38 -23.10 -0.87 3.47
CA ASP A 38 -23.37 -2.19 4.06
C ASP A 38 -23.15 -3.36 3.09
N LYS A 39 -23.65 -3.24 1.85
CA LYS A 39 -23.47 -4.28 0.82
C LYS A 39 -21.99 -4.55 0.49
N ALA A 40 -21.17 -3.51 0.37
CA ALA A 40 -19.75 -3.66 0.05
C ALA A 40 -18.98 -4.22 1.25
N VAL A 41 -19.31 -3.74 2.46
CA VAL A 41 -18.72 -4.21 3.72
C VAL A 41 -19.06 -5.68 3.96
N ASP A 42 -20.32 -6.08 3.78
CA ASP A 42 -20.76 -7.47 3.99
C ASP A 42 -20.07 -8.44 3.04
N ASN A 43 -19.93 -8.06 1.77
CA ASN A 43 -19.17 -8.86 0.81
C ASN A 43 -17.70 -9.00 1.22
N LEU A 44 -17.07 -7.89 1.61
CA LEU A 44 -15.67 -7.87 1.99
C LEU A 44 -15.41 -8.70 3.27
N LYS A 45 -16.31 -8.64 4.25
CA LYS A 45 -16.29 -9.49 5.45
C LYS A 45 -16.22 -10.97 5.09
N ILE A 46 -17.03 -11.42 4.13
CA ILE A 46 -17.05 -12.83 3.69
C ILE A 46 -15.68 -13.24 3.12
N PHE A 47 -15.08 -12.41 2.26
CA PHE A 47 -13.78 -12.72 1.66
C PHE A 47 -12.65 -12.71 2.68
N VAL A 48 -12.63 -11.73 3.59
CA VAL A 48 -11.63 -11.64 4.67
C VAL A 48 -11.72 -12.84 5.59
N GLU A 49 -12.91 -13.22 6.05
CA GLU A 49 -13.09 -14.40 6.90
C GLU A 49 -12.69 -15.68 6.17
N ALA A 50 -13.02 -15.82 4.89
CA ALA A 50 -12.58 -16.96 4.10
C ALA A 50 -11.05 -17.05 3.97
N ALA A 51 -10.35 -15.92 3.78
CA ALA A 51 -8.89 -15.88 3.72
C ALA A 51 -8.25 -16.26 5.08
N LYS A 52 -8.79 -15.71 6.19
CA LYS A 52 -8.36 -16.07 7.56
C LYS A 52 -8.50 -17.56 7.84
N MET A 53 -9.64 -18.15 7.47
CA MET A 53 -9.88 -19.59 7.66
C MET A 53 -8.88 -20.46 6.89
N ARG A 54 -8.37 -19.98 5.75
CA ARG A 54 -7.34 -20.66 4.95
C ARG A 54 -5.92 -20.38 5.41
N SER A 55 -5.71 -19.38 6.29
CA SER A 55 -4.38 -18.84 6.63
C SER A 55 -3.59 -18.45 5.39
N ASP A 56 -4.27 -17.78 4.47
CA ASP A 56 -3.79 -17.44 3.12
C ASP A 56 -4.08 -15.96 2.83
N ALA A 57 -3.45 -15.44 1.78
CA ALA A 57 -3.63 -14.06 1.36
C ALA A 57 -5.10 -13.81 0.93
N LEU A 58 -5.54 -12.57 1.14
CA LEU A 58 -6.79 -12.10 0.55
C LEU A 58 -6.56 -11.81 -0.94
N ASP A 59 -7.47 -12.26 -1.80
CA ASP A 59 -7.45 -11.90 -3.21
C ASP A 59 -7.40 -10.37 -3.40
N HIS A 60 -6.76 -9.91 -4.48
CA HIS A 60 -6.58 -8.48 -4.75
C HIS A 60 -7.93 -7.74 -4.82
N VAL A 61 -8.06 -6.65 -4.04
CA VAL A 61 -9.30 -5.87 -3.93
C VAL A 61 -9.15 -4.49 -4.59
N LEU A 62 -10.09 -4.14 -5.48
CA LEU A 62 -10.21 -2.79 -6.03
C LEU A 62 -11.32 -2.00 -5.32
N LEU A 63 -10.94 -0.97 -4.57
CA LEU A 63 -11.86 -0.01 -3.97
C LEU A 63 -12.00 1.22 -4.85
N TYR A 64 -13.19 1.45 -5.43
CA TYR A 64 -13.46 2.63 -6.26
C TYR A 64 -14.58 3.49 -5.68
N GLY A 65 -14.48 4.80 -5.90
CA GLY A 65 -15.51 5.76 -5.51
C GLY A 65 -14.93 7.15 -5.24
N PRO A 66 -15.80 8.17 -5.07
CA PRO A 66 -15.39 9.52 -4.69
C PRO A 66 -14.42 9.60 -3.50
N PRO A 67 -13.61 10.67 -3.40
CA PRO A 67 -12.78 10.92 -2.22
C PRO A 67 -13.66 11.04 -0.96
N GLY A 68 -13.11 10.64 0.19
CA GLY A 68 -13.81 10.73 1.48
C GLY A 68 -14.76 9.59 1.83
N LEU A 69 -14.94 8.58 0.97
CA LEU A 69 -15.78 7.40 1.25
C LEU A 69 -15.11 6.31 2.10
N GLY A 70 -13.97 6.61 2.73
CA GLY A 70 -13.31 5.67 3.65
C GLY A 70 -12.56 4.51 2.97
N LYS A 71 -12.11 4.65 1.71
CA LYS A 71 -11.29 3.63 1.03
C LYS A 71 -10.01 3.27 1.82
N THR A 72 -9.27 4.30 2.24
CA THR A 72 -8.08 4.13 3.09
C THR A 72 -8.44 3.56 4.47
N THR A 73 -9.61 3.89 5.01
CA THR A 73 -10.08 3.30 6.27
C THR A 73 -10.37 1.82 6.09
N LEU A 74 -11.02 1.42 5.00
CA LEU A 74 -11.30 0.02 4.69
C LEU A 74 -10.03 -0.80 4.51
N SER A 75 -8.98 -0.27 3.89
CA SER A 75 -7.72 -1.01 3.77
C SER A 75 -7.07 -1.28 5.13
N HIS A 76 -7.11 -0.32 6.05
CA HIS A 76 -6.67 -0.54 7.44
C HIS A 76 -7.52 -1.59 8.16
N ILE A 77 -8.84 -1.56 7.99
CA ILE A 77 -9.73 -2.57 8.59
C ILE A 77 -9.38 -3.96 8.04
N ILE A 78 -9.22 -4.11 6.72
CA ILE A 78 -8.85 -5.40 6.09
C ILE A 78 -7.58 -5.96 6.73
N ALA A 79 -6.51 -5.16 6.79
CA ALA A 79 -5.24 -5.59 7.38
C ALA A 79 -5.37 -5.96 8.86
N GLY A 80 -6.13 -5.16 9.63
CA GLY A 80 -6.40 -5.42 11.04
C GLY A 80 -7.18 -6.72 11.28
N GLU A 81 -8.18 -7.00 10.43
CA GLU A 81 -8.98 -8.22 10.51
C GLU A 81 -8.19 -9.46 10.10
N LEU A 82 -7.29 -9.34 9.11
CA LEU A 82 -6.37 -10.39 8.69
C LEU A 82 -5.21 -10.60 9.70
N GLY A 83 -4.91 -9.61 10.54
CA GLY A 83 -3.81 -9.66 11.51
C GLY A 83 -2.42 -9.51 10.87
N VAL A 84 -2.33 -8.79 9.75
CA VAL A 84 -1.11 -8.61 8.94
C VAL A 84 -0.66 -7.15 8.90
N GLY A 85 0.54 -6.90 8.39
CA GLY A 85 1.01 -5.54 8.15
C GLY A 85 0.27 -4.85 7.01
N ILE A 86 0.36 -3.53 6.98
CA ILE A 86 -0.12 -2.72 5.86
C ILE A 86 0.96 -1.75 5.41
N LYS A 87 1.23 -1.73 4.10
CA LYS A 87 2.05 -0.72 3.45
C LYS A 87 1.17 0.17 2.59
N ILE A 88 1.32 1.48 2.77
CA ILE A 88 0.53 2.49 2.07
C ILE A 88 1.44 3.26 1.12
N THR A 89 1.02 3.39 -0.12
CA THR A 89 1.63 4.23 -1.15
C THR A 89 0.56 4.87 -2.02
N SER A 90 0.96 5.61 -3.04
CA SER A 90 0.04 6.12 -4.06
C SER A 90 0.62 5.98 -5.46
N GLY A 91 -0.26 5.95 -6.47
CA GLY A 91 0.12 5.88 -7.87
C GLY A 91 1.20 6.92 -8.26
N PRO A 92 1.04 8.20 -7.90
CA PRO A 92 2.04 9.23 -8.21
C PRO A 92 3.40 9.05 -7.51
N VAL A 93 3.46 8.32 -6.40
CA VAL A 93 4.72 8.03 -5.69
C VAL A 93 5.48 6.90 -6.38
N LEU A 94 4.77 5.97 -7.03
CA LEU A 94 5.33 4.87 -7.80
C LEU A 94 5.64 5.31 -9.24
N ASP A 95 6.61 6.22 -9.40
CA ASP A 95 6.98 6.79 -10.69
C ASP A 95 7.89 5.86 -11.50
N LYS A 96 8.80 5.13 -10.82
CA LYS A 96 9.79 4.27 -11.48
C LYS A 96 9.62 2.79 -11.09
N PRO A 97 10.02 1.86 -11.97
CA PRO A 97 10.00 0.42 -11.67
C PRO A 97 10.74 0.06 -10.38
N GLY A 98 11.85 0.73 -10.11
CA GLY A 98 12.64 0.50 -8.88
C GLY A 98 11.89 0.86 -7.59
N ASP A 99 11.01 1.85 -7.62
CA ASP A 99 10.22 2.26 -6.45
C ASP A 99 9.20 1.15 -6.09
N LEU A 100 8.53 0.59 -7.11
CA LEU A 100 7.65 -0.55 -6.94
C LEU A 100 8.42 -1.80 -6.48
N ALA A 101 9.59 -2.06 -7.07
CA ALA A 101 10.44 -3.18 -6.68
C ALA A 101 10.81 -3.14 -5.19
N GLY A 102 11.31 -2.00 -4.74
CA GLY A 102 11.70 -1.77 -3.35
C GLY A 102 10.52 -1.93 -2.40
N LEU A 103 9.34 -1.49 -2.81
CA LEU A 103 8.13 -1.66 -2.02
C LEU A 103 7.71 -3.14 -1.92
N LEU A 104 7.61 -3.84 -3.05
CA LEU A 104 7.16 -5.23 -3.11
C LEU A 104 8.12 -6.19 -2.39
N THR A 105 9.43 -5.99 -2.55
CA THR A 105 10.46 -6.77 -1.83
C THR A 105 10.46 -6.57 -0.32
N SER A 106 9.84 -5.49 0.16
CA SER A 106 9.76 -5.19 1.59
C SER A 106 8.53 -5.77 2.28
N LEU A 107 7.61 -6.39 1.52
CA LEU A 107 6.39 -6.98 2.06
C LEU A 107 6.69 -8.29 2.78
N GLU A 108 6.11 -8.44 3.98
CA GLU A 108 6.05 -9.74 4.64
C GLU A 108 4.92 -10.60 4.03
N PRO A 109 4.93 -11.92 4.21
CA PRO A 109 3.86 -12.78 3.71
C PRO A 109 2.46 -12.33 4.17
N ASN A 110 1.52 -12.27 3.23
CA ASN A 110 0.14 -11.82 3.38
C ASN A 110 -0.03 -10.32 3.74
N ASP A 111 1.02 -9.50 3.75
CA ASP A 111 0.88 -8.06 4.00
C ASP A 111 -0.07 -7.41 2.99
N VAL A 112 -0.84 -6.43 3.47
CA VAL A 112 -1.70 -5.62 2.60
C VAL A 112 -0.88 -4.48 1.99
N LEU A 113 -0.72 -4.49 0.67
CA LEU A 113 -0.25 -3.33 -0.08
C LEU A 113 -1.44 -2.47 -0.55
N PHE A 114 -1.58 -1.28 0.01
CA PHE A 114 -2.58 -0.30 -0.40
C PHE A 114 -1.97 0.78 -1.29
N ILE A 115 -2.44 0.87 -2.55
CA ILE A 115 -2.03 1.88 -3.52
C ILE A 115 -3.20 2.85 -3.74
N ASP A 116 -3.14 4.03 -3.13
CA ASP A 116 -4.13 5.07 -3.40
C ASP A 116 -3.92 5.68 -4.79
N GLU A 117 -4.99 6.19 -5.40
CA GLU A 117 -4.94 6.75 -6.75
C GLU A 117 -4.24 5.84 -7.78
N ILE A 118 -4.46 4.52 -7.69
CA ILE A 118 -3.80 3.52 -8.57
C ILE A 118 -3.97 3.82 -10.07
N HIS A 119 -5.05 4.51 -10.45
CA HIS A 119 -5.30 5.01 -11.82
C HIS A 119 -4.27 6.04 -12.33
N ARG A 120 -3.38 6.52 -11.47
CA ARG A 120 -2.30 7.48 -11.80
C ARG A 120 -0.94 6.80 -11.96
N LEU A 121 -0.87 5.47 -11.92
CA LEU A 121 0.36 4.76 -12.23
C LEU A 121 0.83 5.07 -13.66
N SER A 122 2.15 5.12 -13.86
CA SER A 122 2.68 5.16 -15.21
C SER A 122 2.44 3.81 -15.90
N PRO A 123 2.20 3.76 -17.22
CA PRO A 123 1.96 2.50 -17.93
C PRO A 123 3.06 1.45 -17.70
N ILE A 124 4.32 1.91 -17.57
CA ILE A 124 5.47 1.04 -17.31
C ILE A 124 5.35 0.39 -15.92
N VAL A 125 4.97 1.15 -14.89
CA VAL A 125 4.82 0.62 -13.53
C VAL A 125 3.59 -0.26 -13.42
N GLU A 126 2.52 0.06 -14.14
CA GLU A 126 1.31 -0.77 -14.23
C GLU A 126 1.62 -2.17 -14.80
N GLU A 127 2.42 -2.27 -15.87
CA GLU A 127 2.86 -3.56 -16.43
C GLU A 127 3.61 -4.41 -15.39
N TYR A 128 4.51 -3.79 -14.61
CA TYR A 128 5.23 -4.49 -13.55
C TYR A 128 4.32 -4.93 -12.40
N LEU A 129 3.37 -4.07 -12.01
CA LEU A 129 2.40 -4.41 -10.97
C LEU A 129 1.50 -5.56 -11.44
N TYR A 130 1.11 -5.59 -12.70
CA TYR A 130 0.31 -6.67 -13.28
C TYR A 130 1.07 -8.02 -13.19
N SER A 131 2.34 -8.05 -13.58
CA SER A 131 3.21 -9.23 -13.43
C SER A 131 3.33 -9.67 -11.96
N ALA A 132 3.49 -8.71 -11.04
CA ALA A 132 3.57 -8.99 -9.61
C ALA A 132 2.28 -9.63 -9.07
N MET A 133 1.12 -9.17 -9.53
CA MET A 133 -0.19 -9.66 -9.08
C MET A 133 -0.55 -11.04 -9.64
N GLU A 134 -0.13 -11.35 -10.86
CA GLU A 134 -0.45 -12.61 -11.54
C GLU A 134 0.50 -13.75 -11.13
N ASP A 135 1.81 -13.48 -11.14
CA ASP A 135 2.84 -14.51 -11.00
C ASP A 135 3.63 -14.42 -9.68
N TYR A 136 3.35 -13.44 -8.81
CA TYR A 136 4.17 -13.09 -7.64
C TYR A 136 5.64 -12.87 -8.02
N ARG A 137 5.87 -12.30 -9.21
CA ARG A 137 7.19 -12.10 -9.81
C ARG A 137 7.26 -10.79 -10.58
N ILE A 138 8.44 -10.19 -10.54
CA ILE A 138 8.76 -9.01 -11.35
C ILE A 138 10.13 -9.20 -12.02
N ASP A 139 10.23 -8.79 -13.28
CA ASP A 139 11.49 -8.74 -14.04
C ASP A 139 11.83 -7.29 -14.40
N ILE A 140 12.76 -6.68 -13.67
CA ILE A 140 13.06 -5.26 -13.81
C ILE A 140 14.36 -5.07 -14.59
N MET A 141 14.28 -4.30 -15.68
CA MET A 141 15.45 -3.76 -16.35
C MET A 141 15.98 -2.54 -15.59
N LEU A 142 17.14 -2.67 -14.96
CA LEU A 142 17.76 -1.60 -14.17
C LEU A 142 18.46 -0.54 -15.02
N ASP A 143 19.00 -0.94 -16.17
CA ASP A 143 19.86 -0.10 -17.01
C ASP A 143 19.40 -0.07 -18.46
N LYS A 144 19.78 0.98 -19.20
CA LYS A 144 19.54 1.11 -20.64
C LYS A 144 20.84 1.00 -21.42
N GLY A 145 20.81 0.32 -22.57
CA GLY A 145 21.94 0.20 -23.50
C GLY A 145 22.66 -1.15 -23.44
N PRO A 146 23.88 -1.26 -24.01
CA PRO A 146 24.61 -2.55 -24.15
C PRO A 146 24.95 -3.24 -22.83
N SER A 147 24.84 -2.53 -21.71
CA SER A 147 25.08 -3.03 -20.34
C SER A 147 23.79 -3.23 -19.54
N ALA A 148 22.62 -3.18 -20.19
CA ALA A 148 21.34 -3.43 -19.54
C ALA A 148 21.34 -4.78 -18.83
N ARG A 149 20.89 -4.78 -17.57
CA ARG A 149 20.72 -5.99 -16.75
C ARG A 149 19.28 -6.08 -16.30
N SER A 150 18.70 -7.26 -16.44
CA SER A 150 17.45 -7.64 -15.81
C SER A 150 17.72 -8.24 -14.44
N ILE A 151 16.84 -7.94 -13.48
CA ILE A 151 16.76 -8.65 -12.21
C ILE A 151 15.36 -9.22 -12.10
N GLN A 152 15.29 -10.54 -11.94
CA GLN A 152 14.08 -11.22 -11.58
C GLN A 152 13.98 -11.30 -10.05
N ILE A 153 12.81 -10.97 -9.52
CA ILE A 153 12.53 -10.96 -8.08
C ILE A 153 11.26 -11.77 -7.85
N ASP A 154 11.36 -12.79 -7.00
CA ASP A 154 10.20 -13.51 -6.44
C ASP A 154 9.64 -12.73 -5.25
N LEU A 155 8.31 -12.67 -5.14
CA LEU A 155 7.59 -11.94 -4.10
C LEU A 155 6.96 -12.90 -3.10
N ASN A 156 6.75 -12.40 -1.88
CA ASN A 156 5.96 -13.10 -0.88
C ASN A 156 4.47 -12.99 -1.26
N PRO A 157 3.72 -14.11 -1.29
CA PRO A 157 2.28 -14.08 -1.46
C PRO A 157 1.57 -13.47 -0.26
#